data_AF-A0A5N6L913-F1
#
_entry.id   AF-A0A5N6L913-F1
#
_cell.length_a   1.000
_cell.length_b   1.000
_cell.length_c   1.000
_cell.angle_alpha   90.00
_cell.angle_beta   90.00
_cell.angle_gamma   90.00
#
_symmetry.space_group_name_H-M   'P 1'
#
loop_
_entity.id
_entity.type
_entity.pdbx_description
1 polymer ?
#
loop_
_entity_poly.entity_id
_entity_poly.type
_entity_poly.pdbx_seq_one_letter_code
_entity_poly.pdbx_strand_id
1 'polypeptide(L)'
;MCQLRDGSSHQGTVISMEPNEGLFVLNLDTSKKGKIKTVHLVDVPGHSRLHPKLDEYLPRAAGIVFVVDAVEFLPNCRAASEYLYDVLTKASVAKKKIPLLEKFIRKRVHQKTT
;
A
#
# COMPACT_ATOMS: atom_id res chain seq x y z
N MET A 1 17.02 -1.10 -19.58
CA MET A 1 15.79 -0.97 -20.40
C MET A 1 14.91 -2.16 -20.05
N CYS A 2 13.78 -1.95 -19.37
CA CYS A 2 12.90 -3.06 -18.98
C CYS A 2 11.96 -3.36 -20.14
N GLN A 3 12.15 -4.51 -20.77
CA GLN A 3 11.37 -4.94 -21.93
C GLN A 3 10.21 -5.82 -21.44
N LEU A 4 8.98 -5.46 -21.83
CA LEU A 4 7.81 -6.26 -21.50
C LEU A 4 7.78 -7.54 -22.37
N ARG A 5 6.98 -8.54 -21.97
CA ARG A 5 6.92 -9.85 -22.67
C ARG A 5 6.46 -9.75 -24.13
N ASP A 6 5.81 -8.67 -24.49
CA ASP A 6 5.36 -8.33 -25.84
C ASP A 6 6.45 -7.64 -26.70
N GLY A 7 7.65 -7.45 -26.15
CA GLY A 7 8.77 -6.80 -26.85
C GLY A 7 8.72 -5.27 -26.80
N SER A 8 7.68 -4.68 -26.19
CA SER A 8 7.56 -3.24 -26.09
C SER A 8 8.62 -2.66 -25.13
N SER A 9 9.24 -1.57 -25.60
CA SER A 9 10.29 -0.86 -24.88
C SER A 9 9.69 0.40 -24.28
N HIS A 10 9.14 0.31 -23.07
CA HIS A 10 8.65 1.48 -22.36
C HIS A 10 9.78 2.16 -21.58
N GLN A 11 9.77 3.49 -21.60
CA GLN A 11 10.76 4.35 -20.96
C GLN A 11 10.52 4.40 -19.44
N GLY A 12 10.76 3.26 -18.78
CA GLY A 12 10.57 3.08 -17.35
C GLY A 12 9.11 2.82 -16.93
N THR A 13 8.95 2.30 -15.72
CA THR A 13 7.64 2.14 -15.08
C THR A 13 7.20 3.49 -14.55
N VAL A 14 6.07 4.01 -15.06
CA VAL A 14 5.43 5.21 -14.51
C VAL A 14 4.50 4.83 -13.36
N ILE A 15 4.41 5.69 -12.34
CA ILE A 15 3.48 5.52 -11.22
C ILE A 15 2.03 5.70 -11.72
N SER A 16 1.11 4.85 -11.28
CA SER A 16 -0.33 5.04 -11.55
C SER A 16 -0.82 6.34 -10.89
N MET A 17 -1.66 7.11 -11.59
CA MET A 17 -2.27 8.35 -11.07
C MET A 17 -3.65 8.10 -10.42
N GLU A 18 -4.27 6.97 -10.74
CA GLU A 18 -5.53 6.51 -10.18
C GLU A 18 -5.28 5.44 -9.11
N PRO A 19 -5.99 5.51 -7.96
CA PRO A 19 -5.90 4.49 -6.92
C PRO A 19 -6.44 3.16 -7.45
N ASN A 20 -5.73 2.07 -7.16
CA ASN A 20 -6.16 0.74 -7.55
C ASN A 20 -7.04 0.15 -6.43
N GLU A 21 -8.28 -0.20 -6.75
CA GLU A 21 -9.27 -0.64 -5.76
C GLU A 21 -9.78 -2.06 -6.06
N GLY A 22 -10.04 -2.84 -5.01
CA GLY A 22 -10.61 -4.18 -5.13
C GLY A 22 -11.47 -4.54 -3.91
N LEU A 23 -12.59 -5.21 -4.17
CA LEU A 23 -13.41 -5.81 -3.12
C LEU A 23 -13.04 -7.30 -2.99
N PHE A 24 -12.59 -7.68 -1.80
CA PHE A 24 -12.20 -9.05 -1.49
C PHE A 24 -13.15 -9.64 -0.47
N VAL A 25 -13.61 -10.86 -0.72
CA VAL A 25 -14.36 -11.64 0.26
C VAL A 25 -13.36 -12.26 1.23
N LEU A 26 -13.36 -11.81 2.49
CA LEU A 26 -12.51 -12.40 3.52
C LEU A 26 -13.17 -13.68 4.04
N ASN A 27 -12.67 -14.82 3.56
CA ASN A 27 -13.10 -16.13 4.04
C ASN A 27 -12.32 -16.45 5.33
N LEU A 28 -12.83 -15.98 6.46
CA LEU A 28 -12.24 -16.25 7.77
C LEU A 28 -12.82 -17.58 8.29
N ASP A 29 -11.98 -18.59 8.50
CA ASP A 29 -12.32 -19.93 9.05
C ASP A 29 -12.84 -19.90 10.50
N THR A 30 -13.33 -18.76 10.98
CA THR A 30 -14.01 -18.67 12.26
C THR A 30 -15.39 -19.29 12.14
N SER A 31 -15.49 -20.52 12.66
CA SER A 31 -16.68 -21.27 13.02
C SER A 31 -17.70 -20.45 13.84
N LYS A 32 -18.34 -19.44 13.24
CA LYS A 32 -19.53 -18.75 13.77
C LYS A 32 -20.38 -18.28 12.60
N LYS A 33 -21.54 -18.92 12.45
CA LYS A 33 -22.63 -18.57 11.54
C LYS A 33 -22.80 -17.04 11.43
N GLY A 34 -22.71 -16.54 10.20
CA GLY A 34 -23.41 -15.32 9.79
C GLY A 34 -22.54 -14.07 9.62
N LYS A 35 -21.92 -13.96 8.44
CA LYS A 35 -21.79 -12.77 7.56
C LYS A 35 -20.43 -12.79 6.88
N ILE A 36 -20.46 -12.98 5.56
CA ILE A 36 -19.29 -12.84 4.69
C ILE A 36 -18.83 -11.38 4.81
N LYS A 37 -17.60 -11.16 5.28
CA LYS A 37 -17.03 -9.82 5.39
C LYS A 37 -16.30 -9.47 4.09
N THR A 38 -16.84 -8.52 3.35
CA THR A 38 -16.16 -7.93 2.19
C THR A 38 -15.21 -6.83 2.67
N VAL A 39 -13.95 -6.91 2.28
CA VAL A 39 -12.92 -5.91 2.56
C VAL A 39 -12.66 -5.12 1.28
N HIS A 40 -12.79 -3.80 1.35
CA HIS A 40 -12.39 -2.90 0.28
C HIS A 40 -10.92 -2.53 0.48
N LEU A 41 -10.07 -3.00 -0.43
CA LEU A 41 -8.64 -2.71 -0.45
C LEU A 41 -8.40 -1.59 -1.45
N VAL A 42 -7.72 -0.54 -0.99
CA VAL A 42 -7.34 0.61 -1.79
C VAL A 42 -5.82 0.71 -1.76
N ASP A 43 -5.20 0.57 -2.92
CA ASP A 43 -3.78 0.84 -3.13
C ASP A 43 -3.63 2.31 -3.53
N VAL A 44 -3.12 3.11 -2.59
CA VAL A 44 -2.87 4.53 -2.78
C VAL A 44 -1.41 4.71 -3.19
N PRO A 45 -1.13 5.27 -4.38
CA PRO A 45 0.25 5.42 -4.83
C PRO A 45 1.04 6.36 -3.91
N GLY A 46 2.23 5.92 -3.48
CA GLY A 46 3.04 6.60 -2.44
C GLY A 46 3.76 7.89 -2.87
N HIS A 47 3.35 8.51 -3.97
CA HIS A 47 3.92 9.79 -4.39
C HIS A 47 3.26 10.95 -3.62
N SER A 48 4.04 11.91 -3.14
CA SER A 48 3.56 12.96 -2.20
C SER A 48 2.34 13.74 -2.69
N ARG A 49 2.15 13.85 -4.01
CA ARG A 49 0.98 14.51 -4.63
C ARG A 49 -0.35 13.79 -4.35
N LEU A 50 -0.32 12.53 -3.94
CA LEU A 50 -1.51 11.70 -3.69
C LEU A 50 -1.83 11.55 -2.20
N HIS A 51 -1.02 12.14 -1.31
CA HIS A 51 -1.31 12.19 0.12
C HIS A 51 -2.68 12.81 0.46
N PRO A 52 -3.19 13.82 -0.28
CA PRO A 52 -4.55 14.33 -0.06
C PRO A 52 -5.64 13.30 -0.33
N LYS A 53 -5.45 12.40 -1.32
CA LYS A 53 -6.43 11.32 -1.60
C LYS A 53 -6.52 10.33 -0.43
N LEU A 54 -5.43 10.12 0.31
CA LEU A 54 -5.44 9.25 1.49
C LEU A 54 -6.45 9.73 2.54
N ASP A 55 -6.62 11.05 2.69
CA ASP A 55 -7.54 11.64 3.69
C ASP A 55 -9.01 11.32 3.43
N GLU A 56 -9.38 10.97 2.20
CA GLU A 56 -10.72 10.52 1.84
C GLU A 56 -11.01 9.10 2.35
N TYR A 57 -9.98 8.26 2.46
CA TYR A 57 -10.10 6.85 2.83
C TYR A 57 -9.92 6.61 4.34
N LEU A 58 -9.05 7.38 5.01
CA LEU A 58 -8.73 7.17 6.43
C LEU A 58 -9.96 7.17 7.37
N PRO A 59 -10.99 8.03 7.18
CA PRO A 59 -12.20 7.96 7.99
C PRO A 59 -12.98 6.65 7.83
N ARG A 60 -12.79 5.88 6.74
CA ARG A 60 -13.50 4.62 6.48
C ARG A 60 -12.62 3.38 6.67
N ALA A 61 -11.32 3.56 6.86
CA ALA A 61 -10.36 2.48 6.94
C ALA A 61 -10.57 1.63 8.22
N ALA A 62 -10.58 0.31 8.05
CA ALA A 62 -10.56 -0.65 9.14
C ALA A 62 -9.12 -0.99 9.60
N GLY A 63 -8.13 -0.69 8.78
CA GLY A 63 -6.71 -0.93 9.03
C GLY A 63 -5.85 -0.26 7.97
N ILE A 64 -4.58 -0.04 8.27
CA ILE A 64 -3.59 0.57 7.36
C ILE A 64 -2.43 -0.40 7.19
N VAL A 65 -2.00 -0.62 5.94
CA VAL A 65 -0.77 -1.37 5.63
C VAL A 65 0.25 -0.39 5.08
N PHE A 66 1.31 -0.15 5.84
CA PHE A 66 2.42 0.70 5.45
C PHE A 66 3.51 -0.15 4.82
N VAL A 67 3.66 -0.06 3.49
CA VAL A 67 4.60 -0.88 2.73
C VAL A 67 5.91 -0.15 2.55
N VAL A 68 7.01 -0.79 2.95
CA VAL A 68 8.37 -0.24 2.86
C VAL A 68 9.21 -1.16 1.99
N ASP A 69 9.94 -0.61 1.01
CA ASP A 69 10.93 -1.38 0.26
C ASP A 69 12.17 -1.59 1.14
N ALA A 70 12.45 -2.84 1.49
CA ALA A 70 13.55 -3.17 2.39
C ALA A 70 14.94 -2.82 1.82
N VAL A 71 15.08 -2.78 0.50
CA VAL A 71 16.36 -2.45 -0.16
C VAL A 71 16.62 -0.95 -0.09
N GLU A 72 15.57 -0.14 -0.23
CA GLU A 72 15.65 1.32 -0.24
C GLU A 72 15.34 1.95 1.12
N PHE A 73 15.08 1.15 2.16
CA PHE A 73 14.70 1.66 3.46
C PHE A 73 15.82 2.44 4.15
N LEU A 74 17.01 1.84 4.30
CA LEU A 74 18.11 2.48 5.02
C LEU A 74 18.46 3.89 4.50
N PRO A 75 18.60 4.13 3.18
CA PRO A 75 18.87 5.48 2.68
C PRO A 75 17.69 6.44 2.83
N ASN A 76 16.44 5.94 2.87
CA ASN A 76 15.23 6.76 2.95
C ASN A 76 14.51 6.70 4.31
N CYS A 77 15.15 6.14 5.34
CA CYS A 77 14.52 5.82 6.62
C CYS A 77 13.90 7.06 7.28
N ARG A 78 14.59 8.20 7.17
CA ARG A 78 14.10 9.49 7.66
C ARG A 78 12.80 9.90 6.97
N ALA A 79 12.78 9.93 5.64
CA ALA A 79 11.58 10.31 4.88
C ALA A 79 10.41 9.34 5.11
N ALA A 80 10.70 8.03 5.21
CA ALA A 80 9.70 7.02 5.53
C ALA A 80 9.12 7.22 6.95
N SER A 81 9.96 7.55 7.92
CA SER A 81 9.56 7.81 9.31
C SER A 81 8.76 9.10 9.45
N GLU A 82 9.17 10.18 8.77
CA GLU A 82 8.42 11.43 8.71
C GLU A 82 7.02 11.21 8.13
N TYR A 83 6.93 10.46 7.03
CA TYR A 83 5.62 10.14 6.44
C TYR A 83 4.76 9.24 7.34
N LEU A 84 5.35 8.23 7.98
CA LEU A 84 4.63 7.38 8.93
C LEU A 84 4.09 8.20 10.11
N TYR A 85 4.87 9.16 10.61
CA TYR A 85 4.46 10.06 11.68
C TYR A 85 3.28 10.94 11.25
N ASP A 86 3.33 11.52 10.04
CA ASP A 86 2.22 12.29 9.49
C ASP A 86 0.94 11.46 9.38
N VAL A 87 1.03 10.20 8.98
CA VAL A 87 -0.14 9.31 8.90
C VAL A 87 -0.71 8.99 10.28
N LEU A 88 0.15 8.67 11.26
CA LEU A 88 -0.27 8.30 12.61
C LEU A 88 -0.86 9.47 13.41
N THR A 89 -0.41 10.69 13.15
CA THR A 89 -0.88 11.90 13.84
C THR A 89 -2.21 12.44 13.30
N LYS A 90 -2.68 11.95 12.15
CA LYS A 90 -3.99 12.34 11.59
C LYS A 90 -5.12 12.03 12.57
N ALA A 91 -6.00 13.02 12.76
CA ALA A 91 -7.11 12.92 13.71
C ALA A 91 -8.01 11.69 13.46
N SER A 92 -8.25 11.32 12.20
CA SER A 92 -9.05 10.14 11.86
C SER A 92 -8.42 8.83 12.35
N VAL A 93 -7.09 8.71 12.27
CA VAL A 93 -6.33 7.54 12.68
C VAL A 93 -6.28 7.46 14.21
N ALA A 94 -5.90 8.55 14.87
CA ALA A 94 -5.79 8.62 16.32
C ALA A 94 -7.13 8.42 17.03
N LYS A 95 -8.21 9.05 16.55
CA LYS A 95 -9.55 8.94 17.16
C LYS A 95 -10.13 7.54 17.04
N LYS A 96 -9.94 6.87 15.90
CA LYS A 96 -10.46 5.52 15.66
C LYS A 96 -9.53 4.40 16.11
N LYS A 97 -8.29 4.72 16.52
CA LYS A 97 -7.25 3.75 16.87
C LYS A 97 -7.09 2.70 15.77
N ILE A 98 -6.97 3.17 14.52
CA ILE A 98 -6.91 2.30 13.36
C ILE A 98 -5.62 1.45 13.46
N PRO A 99 -5.72 0.11 13.41
CA PRO A 99 -4.54 -0.74 13.47
C PRO A 99 -3.66 -0.51 12.24
N LEU A 100 -2.34 -0.44 12.46
CA LEU A 100 -1.34 -0.25 11.40
C LEU A 100 -0.37 -1.44 11.39
N LEU A 101 -0.11 -1.97 10.19
CA LEU A 101 0.90 -2.99 9.94
C LEU A 101 2.01 -2.42 9.07
N GLU A 102 3.24 -2.43 9.57
CA GLU A 102 4.43 -2.13 8.78
C GLU A 102 4.90 -3.40 8.07
N LYS A 103 4.99 -3.37 6.74
CA LYS A 103 5.40 -4.51 5.92
C LYS A 103 6.60 -4.16 5.06
N PHE A 104 7.74 -4.76 5.40
CA PHE A 104 8.94 -4.72 4.58
C PHE A 104 8.82 -5.71 3.43
N ILE A 105 8.93 -5.21 2.19
CA ILE A 105 8.95 -6.03 0.98
C ILE A 105 10.33 -5.95 0.35
N ARG A 106 10.92 -7.10 0.08
CA ARG A 106 12.11 -7.19 -0.75
C ARG A 106 11.66 -7.47 -2.19
N LYS A 107 11.86 -6.52 -3.10
CA LYS A 107 11.63 -6.79 -4.54
C LYS A 107 12.62 -7.86 -5.00
N ARG A 108 12.12 -9.08 -5.24
CA ARG A 108 12.89 -10.12 -5.94
C ARG A 108 12.91 -9.77 -7.42
N VAL A 109 14.00 -9.16 -7.88
CA VAL A 109 14.28 -9.07 -9.32
C VAL A 109 14.45 -10.50 -9.82
N HIS A 110 13.53 -10.98 -10.64
CA HIS A 110 13.78 -12.16 -11.48
C HIS A 110 14.88 -11.78 -12.47
N GLN A 111 16.14 -12.08 -12.14
CA GLN A 111 17.17 -12.16 -13.17
C GLN A 111 16.81 -13.39 -14.02
N LYS A 112 16.42 -13.16 -15.27
CA LYS A 112 16.45 -14.23 -16.27
C LYS A 112 17.92 -14.60 -16.45
N THR A 113 18.28 -15.80 -16.02
CA THR A 113 19.53 -16.45 -16.36
C THR A 113 19.64 -16.50 -17.89
N THR A 114 20.76 -16.01 -18.40
CA THR A 114 21.19 -16.13 -19.79
C THR A 114 21.40 -17.60 -20.16
#